data_AF-A0A7R9L8S1-F1
#
_entry.id   AF-A0A7R9L8S1-F1
#
_cell.length_a   1.000
_cell.length_b   1.000
_cell.length_c   1.000
_cell.angle_alpha   90.00
_cell.angle_beta   90.00
_cell.angle_gamma   90.00
#
_symmetry.space_group_name_H-M   'P 1'
#
loop_
_entity.id
_entity.type
_entity.pdbx_description
1 polymer ?
#
loop_
_entity_poly.entity_id
_entity_poly.type
_entity_poly.pdbx_seq_one_letter_code
_entity_poly.pdbx_strand_id
1 'polypeptide(L)'
;MAVSVNQLLLDAKKLVTKLKDYDTKTDHLMARSQTLNKSVEAMKEYHEEVQAMSSRSTSSQRNAIIITIQRESKQLRKLEVENRELKCALEDYQSVLELIMSKYRLQTNQLIKLERVETECLNSQSNDSNEVIMKLKNKIAEMASVMNQSILTDETNAFKEQELIARLRVENKALRELLQISKTHGSLHNHATNDEN
;
A
#
# COMPACT_ATOMS: atom_id res chain seq x y z
N MET A 1 -29.34 120.41 69.31
CA MET A 1 -29.56 119.18 68.53
C MET A 1 -30.70 118.40 69.17
N ALA A 2 -31.94 118.72 68.81
CA ALA A 2 -33.12 117.97 69.25
C ALA A 2 -33.68 117.28 68.02
N VAL A 3 -33.60 115.95 67.98
CA VAL A 3 -34.24 115.15 66.94
C VAL A 3 -35.73 115.36 67.09
N SER A 4 -36.38 115.99 66.11
CA SER A 4 -37.82 116.17 66.13
C SER A 4 -38.49 114.82 65.81
N VAL A 5 -39.57 114.51 66.52
CA VAL A 5 -40.34 113.26 66.39
C VAL A 5 -40.72 112.98 64.92
N ASN A 6 -40.94 114.03 64.13
CA ASN A 6 -41.29 113.92 62.71
C ASN A 6 -40.15 113.36 61.85
N GLN A 7 -38.90 113.67 62.17
CA GLN A 7 -37.74 113.15 61.43
C GLN A 7 -37.55 111.65 61.70
N LEU A 8 -37.72 111.24 62.97
CA LEU A 8 -37.65 109.84 63.38
C LEU A 8 -38.76 109.00 62.74
N LEU A 9 -39.96 109.59 62.61
CA LEU A 9 -41.12 108.94 61.98
C LEU A 9 -40.94 108.79 60.46
N LEU A 10 -40.33 109.78 59.80
CA LEU A 10 -39.97 109.70 58.38
C LEU A 10 -38.93 108.61 58.10
N ASP A 11 -37.89 108.50 58.94
CA ASP A 11 -36.88 107.46 58.79
C ASP A 11 -37.42 106.07 59.12
N ALA A 12 -38.29 105.93 60.12
CA ALA A 12 -39.00 104.69 60.40
C ALA A 12 -39.87 104.26 59.20
N LYS A 13 -40.59 105.19 58.56
CA LYS A 13 -41.36 104.89 57.33
C LYS A 13 -40.47 104.43 56.18
N LYS A 14 -39.33 105.08 55.94
CA LYS A 14 -38.36 104.67 54.91
C LYS A 14 -37.76 103.30 55.19
N LEU A 15 -37.52 102.97 56.46
CA LEU A 15 -37.02 101.66 56.86
C LEU A 15 -38.07 100.58 56.61
N VAL A 16 -39.34 100.85 56.94
CA VAL A 16 -40.44 99.92 56.68
C VAL A 16 -40.63 99.67 55.18
N THR A 17 -40.54 100.70 54.32
CA THR A 17 -40.62 100.50 52.87
C THR A 17 -39.45 99.67 52.36
N LYS A 18 -38.22 99.92 52.84
CA LYS A 18 -37.05 99.11 52.49
C LYS A 18 -37.19 97.66 52.94
N LEU A 19 -37.67 97.42 54.16
CA LEU A 19 -37.93 96.06 54.66
C LEU A 19 -38.95 95.33 53.79
N LYS A 20 -40.00 96.02 53.35
CA LYS A 20 -40.99 95.44 52.43
C LYS A 20 -40.43 95.11 51.06
N ASP A 21 -39.55 95.96 50.52
CA ASP A 21 -38.82 95.68 49.28
C ASP A 21 -37.81 94.53 49.43
N TYR A 22 -37.23 94.34 50.62
CA TYR A 22 -36.36 93.20 50.90
C TYR A 22 -37.16 91.90 51.08
N ASP A 23 -38.31 91.93 51.74
CA ASP A 23 -39.21 90.78 51.88
C ASP A 23 -39.66 90.28 50.49
N THR A 24 -40.14 91.19 49.64
CA THR A 24 -40.57 90.81 48.27
C THR A 24 -39.43 90.23 47.43
N LYS A 25 -38.20 90.76 47.54
CA LYS A 25 -37.02 90.17 46.88
C LYS A 25 -36.68 88.80 47.45
N THR A 26 -36.81 88.61 48.76
CA THR A 26 -36.60 87.33 49.43
C THR A 26 -37.62 86.30 48.98
N ASP A 27 -38.90 86.67 48.86
CA ASP A 27 -39.96 85.80 48.34
C ASP A 27 -39.71 85.40 46.88
N HIS A 28 -39.29 86.33 46.04
CA HIS A 28 -38.91 86.01 44.65
C HIS A 28 -37.70 85.07 44.58
N LEU A 29 -36.71 85.28 45.44
CA LEU A 29 -35.54 84.41 45.53
C LEU A 29 -35.92 83.01 46.04
N MET A 30 -36.82 82.93 47.02
CA MET A 30 -37.34 81.68 47.56
C MET A 30 -38.16 80.91 46.51
N ALA A 31 -39.04 81.59 45.78
CA ALA A 31 -39.78 80.99 44.67
C ALA A 31 -38.83 80.47 43.58
N ARG A 32 -37.80 81.23 43.22
CA ARG A 32 -36.78 80.81 42.24
C ARG A 32 -35.92 79.65 42.76
N SER A 33 -35.60 79.62 44.05
CA SER A 33 -34.89 78.50 44.67
C SER A 33 -35.74 77.24 44.68
N GLN A 34 -37.04 77.36 44.93
CA GLN A 34 -37.97 76.22 44.89
C GLN A 34 -38.16 75.68 43.48
N THR A 35 -38.26 76.54 42.46
CA THR A 35 -38.33 76.07 41.07
C THR A 35 -37.04 75.42 40.62
N LEU A 36 -35.89 75.98 41.02
CA LEU A 36 -34.59 75.37 40.76
C LEU A 36 -34.46 74.01 41.47
N ASN A 37 -34.88 73.91 42.73
CA ASN A 37 -34.84 72.66 43.49
C ASN A 37 -35.68 71.56 42.81
N LYS A 38 -36.91 71.89 42.39
CA LYS A 38 -37.76 70.96 41.63
C LYS A 38 -37.10 70.52 40.30
N SER A 39 -36.43 71.43 39.61
CA SER A 39 -35.70 71.10 38.39
C SER A 39 -34.50 70.18 38.66
N VAL A 40 -33.80 70.37 39.78
CA VAL A 40 -32.67 69.53 40.19
C VAL A 40 -33.15 68.15 40.61
N GLU A 41 -34.27 68.05 41.34
CA GLU A 41 -34.92 66.78 41.68
C GLU A 41 -35.33 66.01 40.42
N ALA A 42 -35.99 66.66 39.46
CA ALA A 42 -36.35 66.05 38.18
C ALA A 42 -35.10 65.59 37.38
N MET A 43 -34.02 66.39 37.41
CA MET A 43 -32.77 66.03 36.73
C MET A 43 -32.08 64.84 37.42
N LYS A 44 -32.19 64.73 38.74
CA LYS A 44 -31.68 63.59 39.51
C LYS A 44 -32.45 62.31 39.20
N GLU A 45 -33.79 62.36 39.23
CA GLU A 45 -34.63 61.20 38.87
C GLU A 45 -34.33 60.72 37.44
N TYR A 46 -34.25 61.65 36.49
CA TYR A 46 -33.89 61.32 35.10
C TYR A 46 -32.50 60.68 35.00
N HIS A 47 -31.52 61.21 35.73
CA HIS A 47 -30.16 60.65 35.73
C HIS A 47 -30.13 59.22 36.29
N GLU A 48 -30.84 58.97 37.39
CA GLU A 48 -30.96 57.65 38.01
C GLU A 48 -31.63 56.65 37.06
N GLU A 49 -32.69 57.06 36.35
CA GLU A 49 -33.41 56.20 35.40
C GLU A 49 -32.55 55.86 34.17
N VAL A 50 -31.83 56.83 33.61
CA VAL A 50 -30.90 56.62 32.49
C VAL A 50 -29.74 55.70 32.89
N GLN A 51 -29.22 55.85 34.11
CA GLN A 51 -28.13 55.01 34.63
C GLN A 51 -28.60 53.56 34.88
N ALA A 52 -29.81 53.38 35.41
CA ALA A 52 -30.42 52.07 35.59
C ALA A 52 -30.68 51.37 34.25
N MET A 53 -31.17 52.08 33.24
CA MET A 53 -31.38 51.55 31.89
C MET A 53 -30.06 51.16 31.20
N SER A 54 -29.05 52.03 31.27
CA SER A 54 -27.74 51.80 30.65
C SER A 54 -27.00 50.60 31.25
N SER A 55 -27.01 50.47 32.58
CA SER A 55 -26.37 49.34 33.28
C SER A 55 -27.06 48.00 32.98
N ARG A 56 -28.39 47.98 32.90
CA ARG A 56 -29.18 46.77 32.60
C ARG A 56 -29.06 46.34 31.14
N SER A 57 -29.02 47.30 30.21
CA SER A 57 -28.86 47.04 28.78
C SER A 57 -27.45 46.50 28.45
N THR A 58 -26.41 47.17 28.96
CA THR A 58 -25.01 46.75 28.73
C THR A 58 -24.67 45.41 29.39
N SER A 59 -25.14 45.17 30.63
CA SER A 59 -24.92 43.92 31.35
C SER A 59 -25.67 42.74 30.71
N SER A 60 -26.93 42.93 30.32
CA SER A 60 -27.73 41.89 29.65
C SER A 60 -27.13 41.50 28.30
N GLN A 61 -26.74 42.49 27.49
CA GLN A 61 -26.15 42.25 26.17
C GLN A 61 -24.76 41.60 26.27
N ARG A 62 -23.94 42.01 27.25
CA ARG A 62 -22.65 41.36 27.54
C ARG A 62 -22.84 39.92 28.00
N ASN A 63 -23.81 39.64 28.86
CA ASN A 63 -24.12 38.29 29.32
C ASN A 63 -24.63 37.40 28.18
N ALA A 64 -25.46 37.93 27.28
CA ALA A 64 -25.90 37.22 26.09
C ALA A 64 -24.70 36.79 25.21
N ILE A 65 -23.75 37.69 24.97
CA ILE A 65 -22.52 37.38 24.21
C ILE A 65 -21.65 36.34 24.94
N ILE A 66 -21.52 36.43 26.26
CA ILE A 66 -20.75 35.45 27.04
C ILE A 66 -21.38 34.06 26.91
N ILE A 67 -22.71 33.96 26.97
CA ILE A 67 -23.43 32.69 26.80
C ILE A 67 -23.24 32.13 25.39
N THR A 68 -23.28 32.96 24.34
CA THR A 68 -23.03 32.50 22.97
C THR A 68 -21.60 32.01 22.79
N ILE A 69 -20.60 32.75 23.28
CA ILE A 69 -19.19 32.35 23.25
C ILE A 69 -18.98 31.03 23.99
N GLN A 70 -19.61 30.84 25.16
CA GLN A 70 -19.51 29.59 25.91
C GLN A 70 -20.13 28.41 25.15
N ARG A 71 -21.27 28.62 24.49
CA ARG A 71 -21.91 27.60 23.64
C ARG A 71 -21.02 27.24 22.45
N GLU A 72 -20.50 28.23 21.75
CA GLU A 72 -19.58 28.03 20.60
C GLU A 72 -18.30 27.33 21.03
N SER A 73 -17.70 27.74 22.16
CA SER A 73 -16.50 27.10 22.72
C SER A 73 -16.75 25.63 23.11
N LYS A 74 -17.98 25.28 23.53
CA LYS A 74 -18.36 23.88 23.77
C LYS A 74 -18.49 23.11 22.46
N GLN A 75 -19.06 23.72 21.43
CA GLN A 75 -19.20 23.10 20.11
C GLN A 75 -17.85 22.90 19.42
N LEU A 76 -16.95 23.89 19.50
CA LEU A 76 -15.59 23.79 18.97
C LEU A 76 -14.85 22.61 19.61
N ARG A 77 -14.91 22.47 20.95
CA ARG A 77 -14.31 21.33 21.64
C ARG A 77 -14.88 19.98 21.20
N LYS A 78 -16.18 19.89 20.92
CA LYS A 78 -16.78 18.67 20.37
C LYS A 78 -16.20 18.33 19.00
N LEU A 79 -16.11 19.32 18.11
CA LEU A 79 -15.53 19.15 16.78
C LEU A 79 -14.04 18.80 16.83
N GLU A 80 -13.30 19.33 17.80
CA GLU A 80 -11.90 18.98 18.03
C GLU A 80 -11.73 17.53 18.48
N VAL A 81 -12.60 17.06 19.38
CA VAL A 81 -12.61 15.66 19.83
C VAL A 81 -12.99 14.74 18.67
N GLU A 82 -14.05 15.06 17.93
CA GLU A 82 -14.47 14.29 16.75
C GLU A 82 -13.36 14.24 15.69
N ASN A 83 -12.70 15.37 15.40
CA ASN A 83 -11.54 15.37 14.49
C ASN A 83 -10.39 14.51 15.01
N ARG A 84 -10.14 14.47 16.32
CA ARG A 84 -9.12 13.60 16.90
C ARG A 84 -9.52 12.13 16.75
N GLU A 85 -10.76 11.79 17.03
CA GLU A 85 -11.29 10.43 16.87
C GLU A 85 -11.22 9.96 15.42
N LEU A 86 -11.60 10.82 14.46
CA LEU A 86 -11.48 10.54 13.03
C LEU A 86 -10.03 10.31 12.60
N LYS A 87 -9.09 11.10 13.13
CA LYS A 87 -7.65 10.90 12.87
C LYS A 87 -7.16 9.58 13.43
N CYS A 88 -7.50 9.24 14.68
CA CYS A 88 -7.15 7.96 15.28
C CYS A 88 -7.74 6.79 14.48
N ALA A 89 -9.01 6.86 14.08
CA ALA A 89 -9.64 5.82 13.26
C ALA A 89 -8.93 5.66 11.90
N LEU A 90 -8.48 6.76 11.29
CA LEU A 90 -7.74 6.74 10.03
C LEU A 90 -6.36 6.08 10.20
N GLU A 91 -5.65 6.38 11.28
CA GLU A 91 -4.39 5.72 11.64
C GLU A 91 -4.59 4.21 11.88
N ASP A 92 -5.66 3.82 12.56
CA ASP A 92 -6.01 2.41 12.77
C ASP A 92 -6.29 1.69 11.45
N TYR A 93 -7.05 2.31 10.55
CA TYR A 93 -7.31 1.75 9.21
C TYR A 93 -6.03 1.61 8.39
N GLN A 94 -5.11 2.57 8.47
CA GLN A 94 -3.80 2.48 7.82
C GLN A 94 -2.99 1.30 8.36
N SER A 95 -2.94 1.12 9.69
CA SER A 95 -2.25 0.00 10.32
C SER A 95 -2.83 -1.36 9.91
N VAL A 96 -4.15 -1.48 9.90
CA VAL A 96 -4.86 -2.70 9.45
C VAL A 96 -4.56 -2.99 7.98
N LEU A 97 -4.59 -1.96 7.12
CA LEU A 97 -4.31 -2.13 5.70
C LEU A 97 -2.86 -2.58 5.46
N GLU A 98 -1.89 -2.01 6.18
CA GLU A 98 -0.49 -2.43 6.10
C GLU A 98 -0.32 -3.90 6.50
N LEU A 99 -1.00 -4.34 7.56
CA LEU A 99 -1.01 -5.74 7.97
C LEU A 99 -1.59 -6.65 6.88
N ILE A 100 -2.74 -6.29 6.30
CA ILE A 100 -3.38 -7.05 5.22
C ILE A 100 -2.46 -7.11 4.00
N MET A 101 -1.88 -5.99 3.58
CA MET A 101 -0.95 -5.94 2.45
C MET A 101 0.32 -6.77 2.71
N SER A 102 0.84 -6.75 3.93
CA SER A 102 1.97 -7.59 4.32
C SER A 102 1.64 -9.08 4.22
N LYS A 103 0.47 -9.50 4.74
CA LYS A 103 -0.01 -10.88 4.61
C LYS A 103 -0.26 -11.28 3.16
N TYR A 104 -0.86 -10.40 2.37
CA TYR A 104 -1.09 -10.60 0.95
C TYR A 104 0.23 -10.79 0.20
N ARG A 105 1.21 -9.90 0.41
CA ARG A 105 2.56 -10.04 -0.16
C ARG A 105 3.21 -11.36 0.22
N LEU A 106 3.09 -11.79 1.47
CA LEU A 106 3.63 -13.08 1.91
C LEU A 106 2.96 -14.25 1.18
N GLN A 107 1.64 -14.25 1.07
CA GLN A 107 0.89 -15.27 0.34
C GLN A 107 1.27 -15.32 -1.14
N THR A 108 1.36 -14.17 -1.81
CA THR A 108 1.78 -14.10 -3.22
C THR A 108 3.20 -14.63 -3.41
N ASN A 109 4.13 -14.29 -2.51
CA ASN A 109 5.49 -14.84 -2.56
C ASN A 109 5.53 -16.37 -2.36
N GLN A 110 4.68 -16.91 -1.48
CA GLN A 110 4.55 -18.36 -1.30
C GLN A 110 4.04 -19.04 -2.58
N LEU A 111 3.02 -18.47 -3.23
CA LEU A 111 2.48 -18.97 -4.50
C LEU A 111 3.55 -18.96 -5.60
N ILE A 112 4.27 -17.84 -5.76
CA ILE A 112 5.37 -17.74 -6.74
C ILE A 112 6.45 -18.79 -6.45
N LYS A 113 6.79 -19.02 -5.17
CA LYS A 113 7.77 -20.04 -4.80
C LYS A 113 7.28 -21.45 -5.13
N LEU A 114 5.99 -21.75 -4.90
CA LEU A 114 5.41 -23.05 -5.25
C LEU A 114 5.42 -23.27 -6.77
N GLU A 115 5.01 -22.28 -7.56
CA GLU A 115 5.06 -22.34 -9.03
C GLU A 115 6.49 -22.53 -9.54
N ARG A 116 7.47 -21.85 -8.92
CA ARG A 116 8.88 -22.03 -9.25
C ARG A 116 9.38 -23.44 -8.93
N VAL A 117 9.02 -24.00 -7.78
CA VAL A 117 9.40 -25.38 -7.42
C VAL A 117 8.75 -26.39 -8.36
N GLU A 118 7.48 -26.18 -8.73
CA GLU A 118 6.75 -27.03 -9.67
C GLU A 118 7.43 -27.04 -11.05
N THR A 119 7.75 -25.86 -11.59
CA THR A 119 8.47 -25.73 -12.86
C THR A 119 9.88 -26.32 -12.82
N GLU A 120 10.64 -26.12 -11.74
CA GLU A 120 11.96 -26.73 -11.54
C GLU A 120 11.87 -28.27 -11.46
N CYS A 121 10.84 -28.81 -10.82
CA CYS A 121 10.59 -30.26 -10.72
C CYS A 121 10.24 -30.86 -12.10
N LEU A 122 9.32 -30.24 -12.84
CA LEU A 122 8.93 -30.65 -14.18
C LEU A 122 10.12 -30.63 -15.14
N ASN A 123 10.95 -29.59 -15.07
CA ASN A 123 12.16 -29.48 -15.88
C ASN A 123 13.18 -30.56 -15.52
N SER A 124 13.39 -30.84 -14.22
CA SER A 124 14.31 -31.90 -13.76
C SER A 124 13.85 -33.28 -14.22
N GLN A 125 12.55 -33.58 -14.12
CA GLN A 125 11.97 -34.85 -14.58
C GLN A 125 12.04 -35.01 -16.10
N SER A 126 11.83 -33.93 -16.86
CA SER A 126 12.00 -33.90 -18.31
C SER A 126 13.46 -34.13 -18.71
N ASN A 127 14.41 -33.52 -17.99
CA ASN A 127 15.84 -33.69 -18.24
C ASN A 127 16.31 -35.13 -17.96
N ASP A 128 15.88 -35.75 -16.87
CA ASP A 128 16.22 -37.14 -16.54
C ASP A 128 15.63 -38.11 -17.58
N SER A 129 14.37 -37.90 -17.97
CA SER A 129 13.73 -38.67 -19.04
C SER A 129 14.47 -38.52 -20.38
N ASN A 130 14.88 -37.29 -20.72
CA ASN A 130 15.66 -37.01 -21.92
C ASN A 130 17.06 -37.64 -21.85
N GLU A 131 17.70 -37.68 -20.68
CA GLU A 131 19.00 -38.32 -20.50
C GLU A 131 18.89 -39.84 -20.73
N VAL A 132 17.87 -40.49 -20.19
CA VAL A 132 17.59 -41.91 -20.43
C VAL A 132 17.33 -42.17 -21.92
N ILE A 133 16.52 -41.33 -22.58
CA ILE A 133 16.27 -41.43 -24.02
C ILE A 133 17.56 -41.26 -24.83
N MET A 134 18.42 -40.30 -24.47
CA MET A 134 19.71 -40.08 -25.15
C MET A 134 20.65 -41.27 -24.96
N LYS A 135 20.73 -41.85 -23.76
CA LYS A 135 21.50 -43.07 -23.50
C LYS A 135 21.01 -44.24 -24.36
N LEU A 136 19.69 -44.44 -24.43
CA LEU A 136 19.09 -45.49 -25.26
C LEU A 136 19.41 -45.27 -26.75
N LYS A 137 19.28 -44.04 -27.24
CA LYS A 137 19.60 -43.66 -28.61
C LYS A 137 21.06 -43.95 -28.95
N ASN A 138 21.99 -43.55 -28.07
CA ASN A 138 23.41 -43.83 -28.25
C ASN A 138 23.69 -45.32 -28.26
N LYS A 139 23.01 -46.10 -27.40
CA LYS A 139 23.18 -47.55 -27.37
C LYS A 139 22.68 -48.22 -28.66
N ILE A 140 21.54 -47.77 -29.20
CA ILE A 140 21.02 -48.26 -30.48
C ILE A 140 21.98 -47.92 -31.62
N ALA A 141 22.54 -46.71 -31.63
CA ALA A 141 23.53 -46.31 -32.64
C ALA A 141 24.81 -47.16 -32.55
N GLU A 142 25.30 -47.42 -31.35
CA GLU A 142 26.45 -48.32 -31.12
C GLU A 142 26.14 -49.74 -31.60
N MET A 143 24.98 -50.30 -31.21
CA MET A 143 24.55 -51.63 -31.66
C MET A 143 24.43 -51.72 -33.17
N ALA A 144 23.87 -50.71 -33.83
CA ALA A 144 23.79 -50.66 -35.29
C ALA A 144 25.18 -50.62 -35.94
N SER A 145 26.13 -49.88 -35.37
CA SER A 145 27.52 -49.83 -35.85
C SER A 145 28.21 -51.18 -35.69
N VAL A 146 28.09 -51.84 -34.52
CA VAL A 146 28.66 -53.17 -34.27
C VAL A 146 28.03 -54.23 -35.17
N MET A 147 26.71 -54.18 -35.36
CA MET A 147 25.98 -55.09 -36.24
C MET A 147 26.46 -54.94 -37.69
N ASN A 148 26.56 -53.71 -38.20
CA ASN A 148 27.08 -53.47 -39.55
C ASN A 148 28.53 -53.95 -39.71
N GLN A 149 29.39 -53.70 -38.72
CA GLN A 149 30.77 -54.18 -38.75
C GLN A 149 30.85 -55.70 -38.74
N SER A 150 29.97 -56.37 -37.98
CA SER A 150 29.90 -57.83 -37.92
C SER A 150 29.43 -58.41 -39.25
N ILE A 151 28.39 -57.83 -39.86
CA ILE A 151 27.90 -58.22 -41.19
C ILE A 151 29.02 -58.12 -42.23
N LEU A 152 29.74 -57.00 -42.29
CA LEU A 152 30.86 -56.83 -43.22
C LEU A 152 31.96 -57.87 -42.99
N THR A 153 32.28 -58.15 -41.72
CA THR A 153 33.30 -59.14 -41.37
C THR A 153 32.86 -60.54 -41.79
N ASP A 154 31.60 -60.91 -41.52
CA ASP A 154 31.03 -62.20 -41.90
C ASP A 154 30.97 -62.38 -43.42
N GLU A 155 30.58 -61.35 -44.17
CA GLU A 155 30.61 -61.37 -45.64
C GLU A 155 32.04 -61.63 -46.15
N THR A 156 33.04 -60.92 -45.64
CA THR A 156 34.43 -61.13 -46.06
C THR A 156 34.95 -62.53 -45.73
N ASN A 157 34.56 -63.08 -44.58
CA ASN A 157 34.95 -64.42 -44.18
C ASN A 157 34.25 -65.49 -45.04
N ALA A 158 32.96 -65.31 -45.34
CA ALA A 158 32.20 -66.17 -46.23
C ALA A 158 32.82 -66.19 -47.65
N PHE A 159 33.27 -65.05 -48.18
CA PHE A 159 33.99 -65.00 -49.46
C PHE A 159 35.30 -65.79 -49.43
N LYS A 160 36.11 -65.64 -48.37
CA LYS A 160 37.37 -66.39 -48.21
C LYS A 160 37.13 -67.90 -48.10
N GLU A 161 36.13 -68.31 -47.33
CA GLU A 161 35.76 -69.71 -47.19
C GLU A 161 35.30 -70.31 -48.51
N GLN A 162 34.46 -69.57 -49.26
CA GLN A 162 34.01 -69.98 -50.58
C GLN A 162 35.18 -70.09 -51.59
N GLU A 163 36.14 -69.16 -51.55
CA GLU A 163 37.35 -69.23 -52.37
C GLU A 163 38.20 -70.47 -52.02
N LEU A 164 38.40 -70.74 -50.72
CA LEU A 164 39.14 -71.91 -50.25
C LEU A 164 38.47 -73.22 -50.71
N ILE A 165 37.15 -73.32 -50.55
CA ILE A 165 36.37 -74.47 -51.02
C ILE A 165 36.52 -74.64 -52.53
N ALA A 166 36.44 -73.56 -53.31
CA ALA A 166 36.61 -73.61 -54.76
C ALA A 166 38.02 -74.08 -55.14
N ARG A 167 39.06 -73.55 -54.50
CA ARG A 167 40.46 -73.98 -54.72
C ARG A 167 40.65 -75.45 -54.40
N LEU A 168 40.20 -75.92 -53.24
CA LEU A 168 40.30 -77.31 -52.83
C LEU A 168 39.51 -78.25 -53.75
N ARG A 169 38.37 -77.81 -54.31
CA ARG A 169 37.61 -78.58 -55.31
C ARG A 169 38.38 -78.74 -56.61
N VAL A 170 39.00 -77.68 -57.11
CA VAL A 170 39.83 -77.72 -58.33
C VAL A 170 41.05 -78.61 -58.10
N GLU A 171 41.72 -78.47 -56.95
CA GLU A 171 42.87 -79.29 -56.59
C GLU A 171 42.48 -80.77 -56.46
N ASN A 172 41.39 -81.10 -55.76
CA ASN A 172 40.89 -82.47 -55.68
C ASN A 172 40.54 -83.04 -57.05
N LYS A 173 39.94 -82.23 -57.93
CA LYS A 173 39.65 -82.64 -59.30
C LYS A 173 40.94 -82.94 -60.07
N ALA A 174 41.93 -82.04 -60.02
CA ALA A 174 43.22 -82.23 -60.67
C ALA A 174 43.98 -83.44 -60.12
N LEU A 175 43.99 -83.64 -58.80
CA LEU A 175 44.60 -84.81 -58.15
C LEU A 175 43.91 -86.12 -58.57
N ARG A 176 42.57 -86.12 -58.70
CA ARG A 176 41.81 -87.28 -59.22
C ARG A 176 42.13 -87.55 -60.68
N GLU A 177 42.25 -86.51 -61.51
CA GLU A 177 42.65 -86.63 -62.91
C GLU A 177 44.09 -87.16 -63.04
N LEU A 178 45.04 -86.63 -62.25
CA LEU A 178 46.41 -87.14 -62.15
C LEU A 178 46.45 -88.61 -61.72
N LEU A 179 45.64 -89.00 -60.75
CA LEU A 179 45.51 -90.38 -60.30
C LEU A 179 44.92 -91.28 -61.41
N GLN A 180 43.95 -90.77 -62.18
CA GLN A 180 43.40 -91.48 -63.34
C GLN A 180 44.42 -91.63 -64.47
N ILE A 181 45.21 -90.59 -64.77
CA ILE A 181 46.32 -90.65 -65.73
C ILE A 181 47.38 -91.65 -65.25
N SER A 182 47.75 -91.61 -63.96
CA SER A 182 48.69 -92.56 -63.37
C SER A 182 48.22 -94.01 -63.46
N LYS A 183 46.92 -94.27 -63.25
CA LYS A 183 46.30 -95.59 -63.44
C LYS A 183 46.29 -96.07 -64.90
N THR A 184 46.15 -95.15 -65.85
CA THR A 184 45.97 -95.49 -67.27
C THR A 184 47.27 -95.48 -68.07
N HIS A 185 48.28 -94.70 -67.66
CA HIS A 185 49.51 -94.45 -68.43
C HIS A 185 50.80 -94.50 -67.58
N GLY A 186 50.73 -94.71 -66.27
CA GLY A 186 51.87 -94.73 -65.35
C GLY A 186 52.18 -96.11 -64.75
N SER A 187 53.25 -96.21 -63.95
CA SER A 187 53.79 -97.45 -63.36
C SER A 187 52.85 -98.23 -62.43
N LEU A 188 51.59 -97.81 -62.25
CA LEU A 188 50.54 -98.58 -61.56
C LEU A 188 49.80 -99.56 -62.51
N HIS A 189 50.03 -99.47 -63.82
CA HIS A 189 49.55 -100.47 -64.79
C HIS A 189 50.16 -101.86 -64.55
N ASN A 190 51.39 -101.93 -64.01
CA ASN A 190 52.11 -103.19 -63.79
C ASN A 190 51.71 -103.95 -62.51
N HIS A 191 50.79 -103.43 -61.68
CA HIS A 191 50.34 -104.14 -60.47
C HIS A 191 48.90 -104.66 -60.55
N ALA A 192 48.20 -104.43 -61.67
CA ALA A 192 46.90 -105.03 -61.95
C ALA A 192 46.99 -106.31 -62.81
N THR A 193 48.20 -106.80 -63.12
CA THR A 193 48.44 -108.00 -63.92
C THR A 193 48.88 -109.22 -63.12
N ASN A 194 48.63 -109.27 -61.80
CA ASN A 194 49.07 -110.39 -60.93
C ASN A 194 47.95 -111.03 -60.08
N ASP A 195 46.69 -110.95 -60.52
CA ASP A 195 45.58 -111.74 -59.94
C ASP A 195 44.73 -112.45 -61.03
N GLU A 196 45.34 -112.83 -62.15
CA GLU A 196 44.91 -113.95 -63.01
C GLU A 196 46.16 -114.62 -63.63
N ASN A 197 46.51 -115.80 -63.07
CA ASN A 197 47.59 -116.75 -63.40
C ASN A 197 49.03 -116.42 -62.98
#